data_AF-A0A3D4XR20-F1
#
_entry.id   AF-A0A3D4XR20-F1
#
_cell.length_a   1.000
_cell.length_b   1.000
_cell.length_c   1.000
_cell.angle_alpha   90.00
_cell.angle_beta   90.00
_cell.angle_gamma   90.00
#
_symmetry.space_group_name_H-M   'P 1'
#
loop_
_entity.id
_entity.type
_entity.pdbx_description
1 polymer ?
#
loop_
_entity_poly.entity_id
_entity_poly.type
_entity_poly.pdbx_seq_one_letter_code
_entity_poly.pdbx_strand_id
1 'polypeptide(L)'
;MNTLLLATIEWIKNDWLSNRLRFCVEFVAWAISIGCSVTMALTVPNPPLLILYPVWIAGCAMYAWAAYSRQSFGMLANYLLLVTIDSMGFMRML
;
A
#
# COMPACT_ATOMS: atom_id res chain seq x y z
N MET A 1 14.55 14.41 -22.33
CA MET A 1 14.82 13.81 -21.01
C MET A 1 14.36 14.68 -19.84
N ASN A 2 14.51 16.02 -19.87
CA ASN A 2 14.02 16.89 -18.78
C ASN A 2 12.48 17.01 -18.67
N THR A 3 11.73 16.78 -19.76
CA THR A 3 10.27 16.95 -19.78
C THR A 3 9.51 15.89 -18.99
N LEU A 4 9.98 14.64 -19.00
CA LEU A 4 9.35 13.56 -18.23
C LEU A 4 9.54 13.75 -16.73
N LEU A 5 10.77 14.08 -16.28
CA LEU A 5 11.04 14.36 -14.88
C LEU A 5 10.26 15.58 -14.38
N LEU A 6 10.19 16.65 -15.19
CA LEU A 6 9.39 17.83 -14.85
C LEU A 6 7.89 17.50 -14.75
N ALA A 7 7.37 16.70 -15.69
CA ALA A 7 5.97 16.26 -15.64
C ALA A 7 5.69 15.40 -14.41
N THR A 8 6.58 14.47 -14.03
CA THR A 8 6.43 13.67 -12.80
C THR A 8 6.46 14.55 -11.55
N ILE A 9 7.38 15.52 -11.48
CA ILE A 9 7.46 16.47 -10.36
C ILE A 9 6.19 17.32 -10.27
N GLU A 10 5.64 17.74 -11.41
CA GLU A 10 4.39 18.50 -11.47
C GLU A 10 3.18 17.66 -11.06
N TRP A 11 3.13 16.38 -11.43
CA TRP A 11 2.14 15.42 -10.94
C TRP A 11 2.20 15.27 -9.42
N ILE A 12 3.39 15.10 -8.85
CA ILE A 12 3.59 15.01 -7.40
C ILE A 12 3.14 16.31 -6.72
N LYS A 13 3.48 17.47 -7.29
CA LYS A 13 3.11 18.78 -6.75
C LYS A 13 1.59 18.99 -6.79
N ASN A 14 0.93 18.62 -7.88
CA ASN A 14 -0.51 18.70 -8.02
C ASN A 14 -1.24 17.73 -7.09
N ASP A 15 -0.70 16.53 -6.89
CA ASP A 15 -1.26 15.55 -5.95
C ASP A 15 -1.12 16.01 -4.49
N TRP A 16 0.02 16.60 -4.15
CA TRP A 16 0.26 17.23 -2.83
C TRP A 16 -0.66 18.44 -2.59
N LEU A 17 -0.89 19.28 -3.60
CA LEU A 17 -1.79 20.44 -3.47
C LEU A 17 -3.26 20.01 -3.39
N SER A 18 -3.65 18.93 -4.08
CA SER A 18 -5.01 18.42 -4.08
C SER A 18 -5.40 17.79 -2.74
N ASN A 19 -4.54 16.93 -2.17
CA ASN A 19 -4.84 16.31 -0.89
C ASN A 19 -3.60 15.78 -0.17
N ARG A 20 -2.94 16.63 0.63
CA ARG A 20 -1.71 16.30 1.39
C ARG A 20 -1.86 15.05 2.25
N LEU A 21 -3.03 14.86 2.86
CA LEU A 21 -3.31 13.69 3.70
C LEU A 21 -3.29 12.40 2.88
N ARG A 22 -3.86 12.40 1.66
CA ARG A 22 -3.85 11.23 0.77
C ARG A 22 -2.42 10.85 0.38
N PHE A 23 -1.62 11.83 -0.02
CA PHE A 23 -0.23 11.58 -0.41
C PHE A 23 0.58 10.99 0.75
N CYS A 24 0.43 11.53 1.96
CA CYS A 24 1.08 10.97 3.15
C CYS A 24 0.65 9.53 3.42
N VAL A 25 -0.65 9.21 3.28
CA VAL A 25 -1.15 7.84 3.47
C VAL A 25 -0.61 6.89 2.39
N GLU A 26 -0.57 7.32 1.13
CA GLU A 26 0.03 6.53 0.04
C GLU A 26 1.53 6.27 0.27
N PHE A 27 2.26 7.27 0.76
CA PHE A 27 3.68 7.14 1.08
C PHE A 27 3.92 6.20 2.27
N VAL A 28 3.10 6.29 3.32
CA VAL A 28 3.18 5.40 4.48
C VAL A 28 2.82 3.96 4.10
N ALA A 29 1.75 3.77 3.32
CA ALA A 29 1.34 2.45 2.82
C ALA A 29 2.44 1.82 1.94
N TRP A 30 3.09 2.64 1.11
CA TRP A 30 4.24 2.23 0.30
C TRP A 30 5.44 1.81 1.15
N ALA A 31 5.79 2.61 2.16
CA ALA A 31 6.89 2.31 3.07
C ALA A 31 6.64 1.01 3.85
N ILE A 32 5.40 0.76 4.28
CA ILE A 32 4.99 -0.47 4.96
C ILE A 32 5.11 -1.67 4.03
N SER A 33 4.65 -1.55 2.77
CA SER A 33 4.76 -2.61 1.76
C SER A 33 6.22 -3.03 1.55
N ILE A 34 7.13 -2.04 1.41
CA ILE A 34 8.58 -2.30 1.32
C ILE A 34 9.11 -2.96 2.58
N GLY A 35 8.74 -2.46 3.77
CA GLY A 35 9.16 -3.03 5.04
C GLY A 35 8.76 -4.50 5.20
N CYS A 36 7.55 -4.87 4.78
CA CYS A 36 7.11 -6.26 4.75
C CYS A 36 7.92 -7.12 3.78
N SER A 37 8.17 -6.64 2.55
CA SER A 37 8.98 -7.37 1.57
C SER A 37 10.41 -7.59 2.04
N VAL A 38 11.02 -6.59 2.68
CA VAL A 38 12.36 -6.69 3.28
C VAL A 38 12.37 -7.68 4.44
N THR A 39 11.39 -7.58 5.35
CA THR A 39 11.27 -8.50 6.49
C THR A 39 11.11 -9.94 6.01
N MET A 40 10.25 -10.18 5.02
CA MET A 40 10.09 -11.50 4.41
C MET A 40 11.42 -12.00 3.84
N ALA A 41 12.12 -11.18 3.04
CA ALA A 41 13.38 -11.56 2.42
C ALA A 41 14.48 -11.92 3.44
N LEU A 42 14.52 -11.22 4.58
CA LEU A 42 15.50 -11.46 5.64
C LEU A 42 15.16 -12.64 6.55
N THR A 43 13.88 -12.98 6.68
CA THR A 43 13.40 -14.01 7.63
C THR A 43 13.18 -15.38 6.98
N VAL A 44 13.34 -15.51 5.66
CA VAL A 44 13.43 -16.82 5.00
C VAL A 44 14.55 -17.64 5.65
N PRO A 45 14.30 -18.92 6.03
CA PRO A 45 13.17 -19.77 5.65
C PRO A 45 11.94 -19.76 6.59
N ASN A 46 11.99 -19.08 7.73
CA ASN A 46 10.89 -19.05 8.72
C ASN A 46 10.30 -17.63 8.87
N PRO A 47 9.58 -17.13 7.85
CA PRO A 47 8.99 -15.79 7.93
C PRO A 47 7.94 -15.72 9.04
N PRO A 48 7.92 -14.66 9.88
CA PRO A 48 6.95 -14.47 10.95
C PRO A 48 5.59 -14.01 10.38
N LEU A 49 4.95 -14.88 9.61
CA LEU A 49 3.71 -14.58 8.86
C LEU A 49 2.59 -14.03 9.75
N LEU A 50 2.46 -14.51 11.00
CA LEU A 50 1.50 -14.00 11.99
C LEU A 50 1.64 -12.49 12.26
N ILE A 51 2.85 -11.93 12.13
CA ILE A 51 3.09 -10.49 12.31
C ILE A 51 2.97 -9.75 10.97
N LEU A 52 3.40 -10.37 9.86
CA LEU A 52 3.32 -9.76 8.53
C LEU A 52 1.87 -9.56 8.05
N TYR A 53 0.97 -10.50 8.32
CA TYR A 53 -0.43 -10.42 7.85
C TYR A 53 -1.18 -9.18 8.37
N PRO A 54 -1.19 -8.85 9.68
CA PRO A 54 -1.78 -7.62 10.18
C PRO A 54 -1.19 -6.36 9.55
N VAL A 55 0.11 -6.35 9.28
CA VAL A 55 0.81 -5.22 8.68
C VAL A 55 0.43 -5.06 7.20
N TRP A 56 0.31 -6.16 6.45
CA TRP A 56 -0.20 -6.13 5.08
C TRP A 56 -1.65 -5.66 5.00
N ILE A 57 -2.52 -6.19 5.86
CA ILE A 57 -3.93 -5.77 5.92
C ILE A 57 -4.02 -4.26 6.19
N ALA A 58 -3.22 -3.73 7.13
CA ALA A 58 -3.17 -2.30 7.39
C ALA A 58 -2.68 -1.50 6.16
N GLY A 59 -1.61 -1.94 5.50
CA GLY A 59 -1.08 -1.33 4.28
C GLY A 59 -2.11 -1.31 3.14
N CYS A 60 -2.77 -2.44 2.89
CA CYS A 60 -3.80 -2.55 1.86
C CYS A 60 -5.06 -1.75 2.19
N ALA A 61 -5.44 -1.64 3.47
CA ALA A 61 -6.55 -0.80 3.90
C ALA A 61 -6.27 0.70 3.67
N MET A 62 -5.03 1.15 3.94
CA MET A 62 -4.60 2.51 3.64
C MET A 62 -4.63 2.81 2.13
N TYR A 63 -4.18 1.87 1.30
CA TYR A 63 -4.27 2.00 -0.15
C TYR A 63 -5.72 1.97 -0.67
N ALA A 64 -6.59 1.15 -0.09
CA ALA A 64 -8.01 1.12 -0.42
C ALA A 64 -8.66 2.49 -0.12
N TRP A 65 -8.36 3.10 1.02
CA TRP A 65 -8.85 4.42 1.37
C TRP A 65 -8.33 5.52 0.43
N ALA A 66 -7.05 5.46 0.04
CA ALA A 66 -6.47 6.39 -0.92
C ALA A 66 -7.11 6.25 -2.32
N ALA A 67 -7.36 5.01 -2.75
CA ALA A 67 -8.04 4.71 -4.01
C ALA A 67 -9.51 5.16 -4.01
N TYR A 68 -10.22 5.00 -2.89
CA TYR A 68 -11.57 5.53 -2.68
C TYR A 68 -11.59 7.05 -2.83
N SER A 69 -10.60 7.73 -2.24
CA SER A 69 -10.43 9.18 -2.31
C SER A 69 -10.07 9.70 -3.71
N ARG A 70 -9.56 8.84 -4.60
CA ARG A 70 -9.33 9.13 -6.04
C ARG A 70 -10.51 8.68 -6.92
N GLN A 71 -11.57 8.12 -6.35
CA GLN A 71 -12.69 7.50 -7.07
C GLN A 71 -12.22 6.47 -8.12
N SER A 72 -11.11 5.78 -7.84
CA SER A 72 -10.56 4.74 -8.74
C SER A 72 -11.13 3.38 -8.36
N PHE A 73 -12.19 2.96 -9.06
CA PHE A 73 -12.85 1.68 -8.79
C PHE A 73 -11.89 0.48 -8.93
N GLY A 74 -11.05 0.47 -9.97
CA GLY A 74 -10.12 -0.63 -10.21
C GLY A 74 -9.10 -0.83 -9.09
N MET A 75 -8.48 0.25 -8.62
CA MET A 75 -7.55 0.17 -7.48
C MET A 75 -8.27 -0.19 -6.18
N LEU A 76 -9.45 0.39 -5.93
CA LEU A 76 -10.26 0.08 -4.75
C LEU A 76 -10.61 -1.41 -4.68
N ALA A 77 -11.14 -1.97 -5.77
CA ALA A 77 -11.52 -3.37 -5.84
C ALA A 77 -10.31 -4.30 -5.63
N ASN A 78 -9.16 -3.96 -6.23
CA ASN A 78 -7.93 -4.72 -6.05
C ASN A 78 -7.47 -4.75 -4.58
N TYR A 79 -7.42 -3.59 -3.91
CA TYR A 79 -6.97 -3.54 -2.52
C TYR A 79 -7.97 -4.16 -1.55
N LEU A 80 -9.27 -4.07 -1.81
CA LEU A 80 -10.29 -4.78 -1.02
C LEU A 80 -10.16 -6.30 -1.17
N LEU A 81 -9.89 -6.79 -2.38
CA LEU A 81 -9.68 -8.20 -2.63
C LEU A 81 -8.41 -8.71 -1.93
N LEU A 82 -7.32 -7.95 -1.96
CA LEU A 82 -6.08 -8.28 -1.23
C LEU A 82 -6.31 -8.32 0.28
N VAL A 83 -6.98 -7.31 0.86
CA VAL A 83 -7.34 -7.33 2.29
C VAL A 83 -8.14 -8.59 2.66
N THR A 84 -9.06 -9.01 1.79
CA THR A 84 -9.88 -10.20 2.00
C THR A 84 -9.04 -11.48 1.96
N ILE A 85 -8.15 -11.61 0.97
CA ILE A 85 -7.24 -12.75 0.86
C ILE A 85 -6.31 -12.82 2.09
N ASP A 86 -5.73 -11.69 2.48
CA ASP A 86 -4.80 -11.62 3.62
C ASP A 86 -5.51 -11.92 4.94
N SER A 87 -6.75 -11.44 5.11
CA SER A 87 -7.57 -11.76 6.29
C SER A 87 -7.91 -13.25 6.36
N MET A 88 -8.25 -13.87 5.23
CA MET A 88 -8.49 -15.31 5.15
C MET A 88 -7.21 -16.11 5.41
N GLY A 89 -6.06 -15.65 4.91
CA GLY A 89 -4.75 -16.24 5.20
C GLY A 89 -4.42 -16.17 6.68
N PHE A 90 -4.60 -15.01 7.31
CA PHE A 90 -4.38 -14.81 8.74
C PHE A 90 -5.28 -15.71 9.60
N MET A 91 -6.57 -15.78 9.30
CA MET A 91 -7.53 -16.64 10.03
C MET A 91 -7.19 -18.13 9.95
N ARG A 92 -6.50 -18.58 8.88
CA ARG A 92 -6.06 -19.98 8.76
C ARG A 92 -4.79 -20.29 9.56
N MET A 93 -4.06 -19.27 10.00
CA MET A 93 -2.81 -19.42 10.75
C MET A 93 -3.00 -19.31 12.26
N LEU A 94 -4.12 -18.75 12.72
CA LEU A 94 -4.60 -18.77 14.09
C LEU A 94 -5.25 -20.13 14.42
#